data_AF-A0A2V7YC14-F1
#
_entry.id   AF-A0A2V7YC14-F1
#
_cell.length_a   1.000
_cell.length_b   1.000
_cell.length_c   1.000
_cell.angle_alpha   90.00
_cell.angle_beta   90.00
_cell.angle_gamma   90.00
#
_symmetry.space_group_name_H-M   'P 1'
#
loop_
_entity.id
_entity.type
_entity.pdbx_description
1 polymer ?
#
loop_
_entity_poly.entity_id
_entity_poly.type
_entity_poly.pdbx_seq_one_letter_code
_entity_poly.pdbx_strand_id
1 'polypeptide(L)'
;FLFTAALFWWALIHGRYGRMGYGVAVIYVFVTAAHSGALGALIAFSPQVLYPIYQSTTAQWGLDAIEDQQLAGIIMWIPAGVLMTILGVALFAAWLGEAERRVKLTQSEMLKKRPAKAGPTLMLLLLLGCNREQKQLAMMSTGGDPNRGKDAIERYGCNACHNIPGVPGPKGMVGPPLDHMAARAYIGGKFPNNPQMMIQWLQNPPAFDSQSAMPNLGVTEADSRDITAYLYTLK
;
A
#
# COMPACT_ATOMS: atom_id res chain seq x y z
N PHE A 1 17.08 -34.62 -7.38
CA PHE A 1 17.64 -33.46 -6.65
C PHE A 1 18.37 -32.49 -7.58
N LEU A 2 19.41 -32.91 -8.31
CA LEU A 2 20.25 -31.98 -9.08
C LEU A 2 19.49 -31.21 -10.19
N PHE A 3 18.61 -31.91 -10.92
CA PHE A 3 17.74 -31.28 -11.92
C PHE A 3 16.78 -30.24 -11.32
N THR A 4 16.08 -30.58 -10.23
CA THR A 4 15.15 -29.67 -9.56
C THR A 4 15.86 -28.48 -8.91
N ALA A 5 17.08 -28.69 -8.39
CA ALA A 5 17.93 -27.61 -7.89
C ALA A 5 18.42 -26.69 -9.02
N ALA A 6 18.82 -27.25 -10.16
CA ALA A 6 19.21 -26.46 -11.33
C ALA A 6 18.04 -25.63 -11.87
N LEU A 7 16.83 -26.21 -11.94
CA LEU A 7 15.62 -25.47 -12.28
C LEU A 7 15.29 -24.36 -11.28
N PHE A 8 15.45 -24.63 -9.98
CA PHE A 8 15.25 -23.63 -8.92
C PHE A 8 16.17 -22.43 -9.13
N TRP A 9 17.47 -22.66 -9.26
CA TRP A 9 18.46 -21.60 -9.44
C TRP A 9 18.31 -20.89 -10.79
N TRP A 10 17.97 -21.63 -11.85
CA TRP A 10 17.70 -21.05 -13.16
C TRP A 10 16.48 -20.12 -13.12
N ALA A 11 15.37 -20.55 -12.51
CA ALA A 11 14.17 -19.75 -12.36
C ALA A 11 14.40 -18.51 -11.49
N LEU A 12 15.21 -18.62 -10.44
CA LEU A 12 15.54 -17.51 -9.57
C LEU A 12 16.41 -16.44 -10.25
N ILE A 13 17.40 -16.88 -11.04
CA ILE A 13 18.32 -15.99 -11.75
C ILE A 13 17.68 -15.40 -13.02
N HIS A 14 16.84 -16.14 -13.73
CA HIS A 14 16.29 -15.71 -15.03
C HIS A 14 14.84 -15.22 -14.93
N GLY A 15 14.09 -15.64 -13.91
CA GLY A 15 12.70 -15.22 -13.68
C GLY A 15 12.54 -13.74 -13.34
N ARG A 16 13.63 -13.03 -13.01
CA ARG A 16 13.68 -11.58 -12.81
C ARG A 16 13.35 -10.75 -14.08
N TYR A 17 13.43 -11.35 -15.27
CA TYR A 17 13.15 -10.69 -16.54
C TYR A 17 11.75 -11.07 -17.08
N GLY A 18 10.73 -10.26 -16.80
CA GLY A 18 9.37 -10.46 -17.32
C GLY A 18 8.30 -9.62 -16.62
N ARG A 19 7.04 -9.66 -17.11
CA ARG A 19 5.89 -8.91 -16.54
C ARG A 19 5.54 -9.27 -15.09
N MET A 20 6.06 -10.39 -14.57
CA MET A 20 5.88 -10.85 -13.17
C MET A 20 7.19 -10.82 -12.34
N GLY A 21 8.26 -10.20 -12.88
CA GLY A 21 9.68 -10.32 -12.50
C GLY A 21 10.03 -10.61 -11.03
N TYR A 22 10.02 -9.59 -10.17
CA TYR A 22 10.55 -9.73 -8.80
C TYR A 22 9.56 -10.33 -7.79
N GLY A 23 8.26 -10.09 -7.95
CA GLY A 23 7.24 -10.55 -6.99
C GLY A 23 7.17 -12.08 -6.89
N VAL A 24 7.24 -12.78 -8.03
CA VAL A 24 7.25 -14.25 -8.06
C VAL A 24 8.52 -14.81 -7.44
N ALA A 25 9.67 -14.19 -7.69
CA ALA A 25 10.95 -14.61 -7.11
C ALA A 25 10.95 -14.49 -5.57
N VAL A 26 10.38 -13.42 -5.02
CA VAL A 26 10.24 -13.23 -3.56
C VAL A 26 9.38 -14.34 -2.94
N ILE A 27 8.21 -14.62 -3.52
CA ILE A 27 7.32 -15.70 -3.04
C ILE A 27 8.02 -17.05 -3.12
N TYR A 28 8.76 -17.30 -4.20
CA TYR A 28 9.44 -18.56 -4.41
C TYR A 28 10.56 -18.81 -3.39
N VAL A 29 11.38 -17.79 -3.09
CA VAL A 29 12.41 -17.86 -2.04
C VAL A 29 11.77 -18.03 -0.67
N PHE A 30 10.69 -17.30 -0.37
CA PHE A 30 9.99 -17.40 0.91
C PHE A 30 9.43 -18.80 1.16
N VAL A 31 8.69 -19.37 0.20
CA VAL A 31 8.10 -20.71 0.33
C VAL A 31 9.20 -21.78 0.47
N THR A 32 10.27 -21.65 -0.30
CA THR A 32 11.41 -22.58 -0.21
C THR A 32 12.08 -22.50 1.15
N ALA A 33 12.36 -21.29 1.65
CA ALA A 33 12.97 -21.08 2.95
C ALA A 33 12.09 -21.57 4.10
N ALA A 34 10.76 -21.36 4.01
CA ALA A 34 9.81 -21.82 5.01
C ALA A 34 9.77 -23.35 5.09
N HIS A 35 9.66 -24.04 3.94
CA HIS A 35 9.66 -25.50 3.90
C HIS A 35 11.01 -26.07 4.36
N SER A 36 12.13 -25.62 3.79
CA SER A 36 13.45 -26.16 4.16
C SER A 36 13.80 -25.88 5.63
N GLY A 37 13.41 -24.69 6.13
CA GLY A 37 13.60 -24.31 7.53
C GLY A 37 12.77 -25.15 8.48
N ALA A 38 11.51 -25.44 8.14
CA ALA A 38 10.67 -26.34 8.92
C ALA A 38 11.28 -27.74 9.01
N LEU A 39 11.74 -28.30 7.89
CA LEU A 39 12.41 -29.61 7.89
C LEU A 39 13.71 -29.61 8.72
N GLY A 40 14.54 -28.57 8.57
CA GLY A 40 15.78 -28.42 9.35
C GLY A 40 15.53 -28.32 10.85
N ALA A 41 14.53 -27.53 11.26
CA ALA A 41 14.12 -27.42 12.65
C ALA A 41 13.58 -28.75 13.19
N LEU A 42 12.75 -29.47 12.42
CA LEU A 42 12.22 -30.77 12.84
C LEU A 42 13.34 -31.78 13.11
N ILE A 43 14.38 -31.81 12.27
CA ILE A 43 15.54 -32.70 12.47
C ILE A 43 16.39 -32.24 13.65
N ALA A 44 16.66 -30.93 13.76
CA ALA A 44 17.49 -30.34 14.81
C ALA A 44 16.88 -30.49 16.22
N PHE A 45 15.55 -30.47 16.33
CA PHE A 45 14.85 -30.57 17.61
C PHE A 45 14.20 -31.94 17.86
N SER A 46 14.38 -32.91 16.96
CA SER A 46 13.86 -34.26 17.19
C SER A 46 14.60 -34.93 18.36
N PRO A 47 13.90 -35.44 19.38
CA PRO A 47 14.50 -36.22 20.47
C PRO A 47 14.73 -37.69 20.10
N GLN A 48 14.21 -38.13 18.94
CA GLN A 48 14.34 -39.51 18.44
C GLN A 48 15.30 -39.56 17.25
N VAL A 49 16.04 -40.67 17.13
CA VAL A 49 16.89 -40.95 15.97
C VAL A 49 15.99 -41.32 14.78
N LEU A 50 15.86 -40.40 13.83
CA LEU A 50 15.02 -40.54 12.63
C LEU A 50 15.66 -41.47 11.60
N TYR A 51 16.98 -41.59 11.60
CA TYR A 51 17.75 -42.42 10.68
C TYR A 51 18.62 -43.44 11.43
N PRO A 52 18.04 -44.57 11.89
CA PRO A 52 18.76 -45.57 12.69
C PRO A 52 19.99 -46.16 12.01
N ILE A 53 20.05 -46.14 10.67
CA ILE A 53 21.19 -46.64 9.89
C ILE A 53 22.52 -45.95 10.25
N TYR A 54 22.46 -44.69 10.69
CA TYR A 54 23.66 -43.92 11.03
C TYR A 54 24.25 -44.27 12.40
N GLN A 55 23.54 -45.02 13.26
CA GLN A 55 24.07 -45.46 14.56
C GLN A 55 25.39 -46.23 14.43
N SER A 56 25.56 -46.97 13.33
CA SER A 56 26.77 -47.75 13.07
C SER A 56 27.95 -46.94 12.51
N THR A 57 27.70 -45.72 12.01
CA THR A 57 28.70 -44.88 11.33
C THR A 57 29.15 -43.69 12.16
N THR A 58 28.29 -43.13 13.03
CA THR A 58 28.61 -41.92 13.82
C THR A 58 29.64 -42.18 14.91
N ALA A 59 29.71 -43.41 15.42
CA ALA A 59 30.70 -43.82 16.41
C ALA A 59 32.15 -43.61 15.95
N GLN A 60 32.41 -43.66 14.64
CA GLN A 60 33.73 -43.40 14.05
C GLN A 60 34.17 -41.92 14.20
N TRP A 61 33.22 -41.03 14.43
CA TRP A 61 33.43 -39.58 14.59
C TRP A 61 33.31 -39.13 16.05
N GLY A 62 33.11 -40.07 16.99
CA GLY A 62 32.94 -39.77 18.41
C GLY A 62 31.64 -39.06 18.75
N LEU A 63 30.61 -39.18 17.90
CA LEU A 63 29.29 -38.57 18.09
C LEU A 63 28.23 -39.64 18.33
N ASP A 64 27.31 -39.36 19.25
CA ASP A 64 26.08 -40.15 19.35
C ASP A 64 25.17 -39.89 18.13
N ALA A 65 24.40 -40.89 17.73
CA ALA A 65 23.54 -40.80 16.55
C ALA A 65 22.50 -39.67 16.63
N ILE A 66 22.10 -39.30 17.85
CA ILE A 66 21.20 -38.18 18.09
C ILE A 66 21.92 -36.84 17.93
N GLU A 67 23.15 -36.73 18.40
CA GLU A 67 23.97 -35.51 18.31
C GLU A 67 24.31 -35.20 16.85
N ASP A 68 24.74 -36.22 16.10
CA ASP A 68 25.05 -36.09 14.66
C ASP A 68 23.84 -35.61 13.85
N GLN A 69 22.66 -36.18 14.10
CA GLN A 69 21.41 -35.77 13.46
C GLN A 69 21.05 -34.32 13.78
N GLN A 70 21.12 -33.94 15.06
CA GLN A 70 20.75 -32.58 15.49
C GLN A 70 21.72 -31.55 14.89
N LEU A 71 23.02 -31.87 14.87
CA LEU A 71 24.04 -31.08 14.20
C LEU A 71 23.75 -30.95 12.69
N ALA A 72 23.40 -32.05 12.02
CA ALA A 72 23.01 -32.03 10.61
C ALA A 72 21.77 -31.14 10.37
N GLY A 73 20.78 -31.18 11.26
CA GLY A 73 19.60 -30.30 11.20
C GLY A 73 19.98 -28.82 11.33
N ILE A 74 20.85 -28.47 12.27
CA ILE A 74 21.35 -27.10 12.47
C ILE A 74 22.16 -26.62 11.26
N ILE A 75 23.06 -27.45 10.75
CA ILE A 75 23.88 -27.16 9.56
C ILE A 75 23.01 -27.01 8.31
N MET A 76 21.92 -27.77 8.19
CA MET A 76 20.98 -27.62 7.09
C MET A 76 20.13 -26.35 7.23
N TRP A 77 19.73 -25.99 8.45
CA TRP A 77 18.79 -24.89 8.70
C TRP A 77 19.45 -23.52 8.66
N ILE A 78 20.46 -23.28 9.50
CA ILE A 78 20.95 -21.92 9.77
C ILE A 78 21.65 -21.31 8.55
N PRO A 79 22.66 -21.97 7.93
CA PRO A 79 23.35 -21.40 6.77
C PRO A 79 22.42 -21.15 5.58
N ALA A 80 21.57 -22.12 5.26
CA ALA A 80 20.63 -21.99 4.15
C ALA A 80 19.56 -20.94 4.43
N GLY A 81 19.02 -20.91 5.65
CA GLY A 81 18.03 -19.93 6.08
C GLY A 81 18.56 -18.49 6.03
N VAL A 82 19.79 -18.26 6.50
CA VAL A 82 20.46 -16.96 6.42
C VAL A 82 20.64 -16.53 4.96
N LEU A 83 21.15 -17.42 4.11
CA LEU A 83 21.38 -17.12 2.69
C LEU A 83 20.06 -16.78 1.97
N MET A 84 19.01 -17.58 2.17
CA MET A 84 17.70 -17.33 1.56
C MET A 84 17.05 -16.04 2.10
N THR A 85 17.25 -15.71 3.37
CA THR A 85 16.76 -14.46 3.96
C THR A 85 17.44 -13.25 3.32
N ILE A 86 18.78 -13.26 3.21
CA ILE A 86 19.54 -12.18 2.57
C ILE A 86 19.08 -12.00 1.11
N LEU A 87 18.92 -13.10 0.37
CA LEU A 87 18.49 -13.06 -1.02
C LEU A 87 17.04 -12.56 -1.15
N GLY A 88 16.14 -13.01 -0.28
CA GLY A 88 14.76 -12.54 -0.22
C GLY A 88 14.66 -11.05 0.05
N VAL A 89 15.42 -10.54 1.01
CA VAL A 89 15.50 -9.10 1.31
C VAL A 89 16.04 -8.31 0.11
N ALA A 90 17.12 -8.79 -0.51
CA ALA A 90 17.71 -8.12 -1.68
C ALA A 90 16.72 -8.07 -2.87
N LEU A 91 16.00 -9.17 -3.13
CA LEU A 91 14.98 -9.24 -4.18
C LEU A 91 13.77 -8.35 -3.87
N PHE A 92 13.35 -8.30 -2.61
CA PHE A 92 12.25 -7.44 -2.18
C PHE A 92 12.62 -5.94 -2.31
N ALA A 93 13.83 -5.56 -1.89
CA ALA A 93 14.32 -4.19 -2.08
C ALA A 93 14.42 -3.82 -3.57
N ALA A 94 14.93 -4.74 -4.40
CA ALA A 94 14.97 -4.55 -5.85
C ALA A 94 13.57 -4.41 -6.47
N TRP A 95 12.59 -5.17 -5.95
CA TRP A 95 11.19 -5.07 -6.38
C TRP A 95 10.60 -3.69 -6.09
N LEU A 96 10.81 -3.16 -4.88
CA LEU A 96 10.34 -1.82 -4.50
C LEU A 96 10.97 -0.74 -5.39
N GLY A 97 12.28 -0.82 -5.62
CA GLY A 97 12.98 0.12 -6.51
C GLY A 97 12.49 0.06 -7.96
N GLU A 98 12.18 -1.13 -8.47
CA GLU A 98 11.61 -1.31 -9.81
C GLU A 98 10.16 -0.81 -9.91
N ALA A 99 9.35 -1.00 -8.87
CA ALA A 99 8.00 -0.47 -8.79
C ALA A 99 8.00 1.06 -8.87
N GLU A 100 8.89 1.72 -8.12
CA GLU A 100 9.07 3.18 -8.21
C GLU A 100 9.55 3.63 -9.60
N ARG A 101 10.50 2.91 -10.21
CA ARG A 101 10.98 3.21 -11.56
C ARG A 101 9.87 3.09 -12.59
N ARG A 102 9.02 2.07 -12.52
CA ARG A 102 7.87 1.92 -13.42
C ARG A 102 6.87 3.06 -13.28
N VAL A 103 6.62 3.51 -12.05
CA VAL A 103 5.78 4.70 -11.82
C VAL A 103 6.43 5.94 -12.43
N LYS A 104 7.73 6.17 -12.21
CA LYS A 104 8.48 7.31 -12.78
C LYS A 104 8.57 7.27 -14.31
N LEU A 105 8.74 6.09 -14.91
CA LEU A 105 8.76 5.90 -16.36
C LEU A 105 7.36 6.11 -16.96
N THR A 106 6.31 5.61 -16.32
CA THR A 106 4.93 5.85 -16.76
C THR A 106 4.61 7.35 -16.66
N GLN A 107 5.02 8.00 -15.57
CA GLN A 107 4.88 9.45 -15.40
C GLN A 107 5.69 10.22 -16.45
N SER A 108 6.94 9.83 -16.73
CA SER A 108 7.79 10.52 -17.73
C SER A 108 7.33 10.27 -19.17
N GLU A 109 6.85 9.08 -19.49
CA GLU A 109 6.21 8.77 -20.79
C GLU A 109 4.90 9.51 -20.96
N MET A 110 4.08 9.63 -19.90
CA MET A 110 2.90 10.51 -19.92
C MET A 110 3.30 11.97 -20.13
N LEU A 111 4.39 12.43 -19.50
CA LEU A 111 4.93 13.77 -19.71
C LEU A 111 5.49 13.98 -21.13
N LYS A 112 6.09 12.94 -21.74
CA LYS A 112 6.70 12.98 -23.09
C LYS A 112 5.68 12.82 -24.21
N LYS A 113 4.58 12.09 -23.96
CA LYS A 113 3.40 12.01 -24.83
C LYS A 113 2.49 13.22 -24.71
N ARG A 114 2.80 14.20 -23.84
CA ARG A 114 2.18 15.53 -23.94
C ARG A 114 2.54 16.09 -25.32
N PRO A 115 1.57 16.41 -26.18
CA PRO A 115 1.87 16.95 -27.49
C PRO A 115 2.68 18.24 -27.31
N ALA A 116 3.95 18.20 -27.74
CA ALA A 116 4.93 19.27 -27.52
C ALA A 116 4.61 20.58 -28.28
N LYS A 117 3.48 20.65 -28.98
CA LYS A 117 2.96 21.86 -29.65
C LYS A 117 1.43 21.85 -29.68
N ALA A 118 0.78 21.66 -28.53
CA ALA A 118 -0.58 22.15 -28.38
C ALA A 118 -0.49 23.67 -28.17
N GLY A 119 -0.91 24.47 -29.16
CA GLY A 119 -0.98 25.92 -28.99
C GLY A 119 -1.75 26.32 -27.72
N PRO A 120 -1.55 27.53 -27.18
CA PRO A 120 -2.07 27.94 -25.86
C PRO A 120 -3.57 27.66 -25.69
N THR A 121 -4.34 27.68 -26.78
CA THR A 121 -5.76 27.36 -26.84
C THR A 121 -6.11 25.90 -26.53
N LEU A 122 -5.33 24.92 -27.02
CA LEU A 122 -5.63 23.49 -26.85
C LEU A 122 -5.25 22.97 -25.46
N MET A 123 -4.19 23.54 -24.85
CA MET A 123 -3.82 23.25 -23.47
C MET A 123 -4.82 23.85 -22.47
N LEU A 124 -5.37 25.03 -22.76
CA LEU A 124 -6.45 25.64 -21.97
C LEU A 124 -7.75 24.82 -22.04
N LEU A 125 -8.12 24.32 -23.23
CA LEU A 125 -9.31 23.48 -23.43
C LEU A 125 -9.22 22.13 -22.70
N LEU A 126 -8.05 21.48 -22.68
CA LEU A 126 -7.85 20.21 -21.97
C LEU A 126 -7.84 20.40 -20.44
N LEU A 127 -7.24 21.48 -19.93
CA LEU A 127 -7.27 21.80 -18.50
C LEU A 127 -8.68 22.18 -18.02
N LEU A 128 -9.45 22.90 -18.85
CA LEU A 128 -10.86 23.18 -18.59
C LEU A 128 -11.71 21.90 -18.64
N GLY A 129 -11.38 20.95 -19.52
CA GLY A 129 -12.06 19.65 -19.65
C GLY A 129 -11.91 18.75 -18.42
N CYS A 130 -10.68 18.53 -17.91
CA CYS A 130 -10.45 17.71 -16.73
C CYS A 130 -11.14 18.27 -15.47
N ASN A 131 -11.10 19.58 -15.28
CA ASN A 131 -11.78 20.22 -14.14
C ASN A 131 -13.31 20.11 -14.27
N ARG A 132 -13.84 20.17 -15.50
CA ARG A 132 -15.28 20.04 -15.75
C ARG A 132 -15.77 18.61 -15.49
N GLU A 133 -15.06 17.59 -15.97
CA GLU A 133 -15.39 16.19 -15.70
C GLU A 133 -15.32 15.86 -14.20
N GLN A 134 -14.28 16.32 -13.50
CA GLN A 134 -14.16 16.10 -12.06
C GLN A 134 -15.30 16.75 -11.27
N LYS A 135 -15.65 17.99 -11.61
CA LYS A 135 -16.78 18.70 -11.00
C LYS A 135 -18.10 17.97 -11.28
N GLN A 136 -18.30 17.51 -12.51
CA GLN A 136 -19.48 16.73 -12.91
C GLN A 136 -19.59 15.42 -12.10
N LEU A 137 -18.49 14.69 -11.95
CA LEU A 137 -18.46 13.44 -11.19
C LEU A 137 -18.79 13.67 -9.72
N ALA A 138 -18.19 14.70 -9.11
CA ALA A 138 -18.49 15.08 -7.73
C ALA A 138 -19.99 15.37 -7.55
N MET A 139 -20.57 16.20 -8.43
CA MET A 139 -22.00 16.53 -8.42
C MET A 139 -22.89 15.29 -8.53
N MET A 140 -22.58 14.38 -9.46
CA MET A 140 -23.36 13.15 -9.65
C MET A 140 -23.25 12.20 -8.45
N SER A 141 -22.07 12.08 -7.84
CA SER A 141 -21.85 11.15 -6.72
C SER A 141 -22.42 11.60 -5.38
N THR A 142 -22.57 12.90 -5.16
CA THR A 142 -23.02 13.47 -3.88
C THR A 142 -24.44 14.03 -3.95
N GLY A 143 -24.93 14.33 -5.15
CA GLY A 143 -26.18 15.06 -5.35
C GLY A 143 -26.11 16.54 -4.92
N GLY A 144 -24.90 17.08 -4.73
CA GLY A 144 -24.66 18.48 -4.33
C GLY A 144 -23.93 19.31 -5.39
N ASP A 145 -23.85 20.61 -5.18
CA ASP A 145 -23.15 21.58 -6.03
C ASP A 145 -21.86 22.08 -5.33
N PRO A 146 -20.67 21.84 -5.90
CA PRO A 146 -19.40 22.31 -5.34
C PRO A 146 -19.31 23.83 -5.13
N ASN A 147 -19.99 24.64 -5.95
CA ASN A 147 -19.98 26.09 -5.75
C ASN A 147 -20.72 26.47 -4.47
N ARG A 148 -21.94 25.94 -4.29
CA ARG A 148 -22.70 26.14 -3.05
C ARG A 148 -21.99 25.50 -1.85
N GLY A 149 -21.24 24.42 -2.09
CA GLY A 149 -20.42 23.76 -1.08
C GLY A 149 -19.33 24.66 -0.56
N LYS A 150 -18.63 25.39 -1.43
CA LYS A 150 -17.65 26.39 -1.04
C LYS A 150 -18.30 27.49 -0.17
N ASP A 151 -19.46 28.00 -0.57
CA ASP A 151 -20.17 29.03 0.19
C ASP A 151 -20.65 28.49 1.56
N ALA A 152 -21.09 27.24 1.62
CA ALA A 152 -21.47 26.57 2.85
C ALA A 152 -20.26 26.37 3.78
N ILE A 153 -19.11 25.95 3.26
CA ILE A 153 -17.87 25.81 4.04
C ILE A 153 -17.49 27.14 4.71
N GLU A 154 -17.62 28.25 3.98
CA GLU A 154 -17.36 29.59 4.52
C GLU A 154 -18.39 29.97 5.59
N ARG A 155 -19.70 29.78 5.32
CA ARG A 155 -20.78 30.07 6.28
C ARG A 155 -20.67 29.29 7.58
N TYR A 156 -20.33 28.00 7.50
CA TYR A 156 -20.16 27.13 8.67
C TYR A 156 -18.78 27.28 9.34
N GLY A 157 -17.89 28.12 8.78
CA GLY A 157 -16.60 28.46 9.39
C GLY A 157 -15.61 27.31 9.45
N CYS A 158 -15.66 26.35 8.50
CA CYS A 158 -14.77 25.17 8.58
C CYS A 158 -13.28 25.55 8.45
N ASN A 159 -12.99 26.69 7.83
CA ASN A 159 -11.65 27.26 7.69
C ASN A 159 -11.01 27.68 9.04
N ALA A 160 -11.81 27.91 10.08
CA ALA A 160 -11.29 28.18 11.43
C ALA A 160 -10.46 27.01 11.99
N CYS A 161 -10.83 25.78 11.62
CA CYS A 161 -10.14 24.57 12.07
C CYS A 161 -9.28 23.91 10.98
N HIS A 162 -9.67 24.03 9.70
CA HIS A 162 -9.02 23.35 8.59
C HIS A 162 -8.41 24.33 7.57
N ASN A 163 -7.29 23.93 6.98
CA ASN A 163 -6.78 24.57 5.76
C ASN A 163 -7.49 23.96 4.53
N ILE A 164 -8.29 24.77 3.83
CA ILE A 164 -9.12 24.34 2.70
C ILE A 164 -8.77 25.19 1.46
N PRO A 165 -8.15 24.60 0.42
CA PRO A 165 -7.79 25.36 -0.78
C PRO A 165 -9.01 25.99 -1.43
N GLY A 166 -8.88 27.25 -1.84
CA GLY A 166 -9.92 27.97 -2.57
C GLY A 166 -11.02 28.59 -1.71
N VAL A 167 -11.05 28.34 -0.40
CA VAL A 167 -11.95 29.00 0.56
C VAL A 167 -11.22 30.19 1.20
N PRO A 168 -11.79 31.40 1.20
CA PRO A 168 -11.17 32.57 1.83
C PRO A 168 -11.17 32.43 3.37
N GLY A 169 -10.34 33.23 4.05
CA GLY A 169 -10.28 33.28 5.51
C GLY A 169 -9.07 32.56 6.15
N PRO A 170 -9.09 32.33 7.47
CA PRO A 170 -7.97 31.73 8.19
C PRO A 170 -7.68 30.31 7.71
N LYS A 171 -6.41 29.89 7.78
CA LYS A 171 -5.99 28.52 7.48
C LYS A 171 -5.80 27.76 8.79
N GLY A 172 -6.90 27.25 9.35
CA GLY A 172 -6.87 26.50 10.59
C GLY A 172 -5.99 25.24 10.51
N MET A 173 -5.36 24.88 11.63
CA MET A 173 -4.53 23.67 11.78
C MET A 173 -4.96 22.81 12.96
N VAL A 174 -6.14 23.08 13.53
CA VAL A 174 -6.72 22.25 14.59
C VAL A 174 -7.13 20.89 14.03
N GLY A 175 -7.78 20.91 12.86
CA GLY A 175 -8.02 19.73 12.05
C GLY A 175 -6.96 19.58 10.95
N PRO A 176 -6.82 18.39 10.36
CA PRO A 176 -5.91 18.17 9.23
C PRO A 176 -6.31 19.03 8.01
N PRO A 177 -5.39 19.37 7.11
CA PRO A 177 -5.73 20.06 5.86
C PRO A 177 -6.73 19.23 5.03
N LEU A 178 -7.51 19.88 4.16
CA LEU A 178 -8.53 19.22 3.30
C LEU A 178 -8.22 19.30 1.79
N ASP A 179 -6.98 19.60 1.44
CA ASP A 179 -6.47 19.82 0.07
C ASP A 179 -6.56 18.63 -0.89
N HIS A 180 -6.56 17.40 -0.37
CA HIS A 180 -6.59 16.16 -1.18
C HIS A 180 -7.72 15.21 -0.76
N MET A 181 -8.85 15.76 -0.28
CA MET A 181 -9.91 14.94 0.31
C MET A 181 -10.46 13.87 -0.63
N ALA A 182 -10.58 14.13 -1.93
CA ALA A 182 -11.07 13.15 -2.90
C ALA A 182 -10.14 11.93 -3.06
N ALA A 183 -8.85 12.08 -2.76
CA ALA A 183 -7.85 11.02 -2.89
C ALA A 183 -7.64 10.21 -1.59
N ARG A 184 -8.21 10.65 -0.46
CA ARG A 184 -8.05 9.96 0.82
C ARG A 184 -8.93 8.72 0.89
N ALA A 185 -8.41 7.67 1.52
CA ALA A 185 -9.18 6.44 1.77
C ALA A 185 -10.12 6.58 2.98
N TYR A 186 -9.80 7.44 3.94
CA TYR A 186 -10.53 7.54 5.21
C TYR A 186 -10.92 8.97 5.61
N ILE A 187 -12.03 9.08 6.31
CA ILE A 187 -12.56 10.26 7.00
C ILE A 187 -12.27 10.09 8.50
N GLY A 188 -11.74 11.14 9.14
CA GLY A 188 -11.36 11.09 10.56
C GLY A 188 -10.33 10.00 10.91
N GLY A 189 -9.63 9.45 9.91
CA GLY A 189 -8.70 8.33 10.07
C GLY A 189 -9.34 6.97 10.37
N LYS A 190 -10.69 6.87 10.37
CA LYS A 190 -11.42 5.66 10.81
C LYS A 190 -12.44 5.14 9.80
N PHE A 191 -13.15 6.04 9.12
CA PHE A 191 -14.31 5.67 8.30
C PHE A 191 -14.00 5.72 6.81
N PRO A 192 -14.55 4.84 5.97
CA PRO A 192 -14.28 4.86 4.53
C PRO A 192 -14.75 6.18 3.91
N ASN A 193 -13.91 6.75 3.05
CA ASN A 193 -14.24 7.98 2.33
C ASN A 193 -15.11 7.68 1.10
N ASN A 194 -16.42 7.61 1.33
CA ASN A 194 -17.43 7.62 0.29
C ASN A 194 -18.42 8.78 0.52
N PRO A 195 -19.15 9.23 -0.52
CA PRO A 195 -20.05 10.37 -0.42
C PRO A 195 -21.05 10.29 0.73
N GLN A 196 -21.71 9.14 0.90
CA GLN A 196 -22.74 8.94 1.92
C GLN A 196 -22.15 9.09 3.33
N MET A 197 -20.99 8.47 3.57
CA MET A 197 -20.30 8.56 4.86
C MET A 197 -19.84 9.99 5.16
N MET A 198 -19.35 10.73 4.16
CA MET A 198 -18.96 12.13 4.33
C MET A 198 -20.16 13.01 4.71
N ILE A 199 -21.27 12.86 3.99
CA ILE A 199 -22.50 13.62 4.26
C ILE A 199 -22.96 13.40 5.71
N GLN A 200 -22.99 12.13 6.15
CA GLN A 200 -23.38 11.79 7.52
C GLN A 200 -22.39 12.29 8.57
N TRP A 201 -21.09 12.18 8.30
CA TRP A 201 -20.05 12.70 9.17
C TRP A 201 -20.20 14.21 9.38
N LEU A 202 -20.42 14.99 8.32
CA LEU A 202 -20.56 16.45 8.40
C LEU A 202 -21.75 16.90 9.27
N GLN A 203 -22.82 16.10 9.34
CA GLN A 203 -24.02 16.44 10.11
C GLN A 203 -23.85 16.21 11.61
N ASN A 204 -23.17 15.14 12.01
CA ASN A 204 -23.04 14.81 13.44
C ASN A 204 -21.79 13.97 13.75
N PRO A 205 -20.58 14.56 13.67
CA PRO A 205 -19.35 13.82 13.94
C PRO A 205 -19.31 13.12 15.31
N PRO A 206 -19.77 13.74 16.43
CA PRO A 206 -19.78 13.09 17.74
C PRO A 206 -20.65 11.82 17.84
N ALA A 207 -21.65 11.66 16.97
CA ALA A 207 -22.45 10.43 16.92
C ALA A 207 -21.70 9.25 16.28
N PHE A 208 -20.70 9.52 15.45
CA PHE A 208 -19.82 8.51 14.85
C PHE A 208 -18.57 8.27 15.68
N ASP A 209 -18.01 9.33 16.27
CA ASP A 209 -16.85 9.26 17.14
C ASP A 209 -17.06 10.18 18.34
N SER A 210 -17.35 9.60 19.50
CA SER A 210 -17.57 10.34 20.75
C SER A 210 -16.35 11.12 21.22
N GLN A 211 -15.16 10.83 20.68
CA GLN A 211 -13.91 11.55 20.95
C GLN A 211 -13.54 12.55 19.84
N SER A 212 -14.43 12.77 18.87
CA SER A 212 -14.22 13.73 17.79
C SER A 212 -14.05 15.15 18.35
N ALA A 213 -12.94 15.80 18.00
CA ALA A 213 -12.75 17.22 18.26
C ALA A 213 -13.61 18.11 17.33
N MET A 214 -14.08 17.57 16.20
CA MET A 214 -15.02 18.27 15.32
C MET A 214 -16.41 18.26 15.96
N PRO A 215 -16.99 19.42 16.30
CA PRO A 215 -18.30 19.49 16.94
C PRO A 215 -19.42 19.26 15.92
N ASN A 216 -20.65 19.08 16.40
CA ASN A 216 -21.82 19.19 15.56
C ASN A 216 -22.09 20.68 15.25
N LEU A 217 -21.90 21.07 13.99
CA LEU A 217 -22.08 22.44 13.52
C LEU A 217 -23.52 22.75 13.05
N GLY A 218 -24.44 21.79 13.13
CA GLY A 218 -25.80 21.93 12.62
C GLY A 218 -25.85 22.01 11.09
N VAL A 219 -24.94 21.31 10.41
CA VAL A 219 -24.93 21.28 8.93
C VAL A 219 -26.17 20.57 8.43
N THR A 220 -26.92 21.19 7.53
CA THR A 220 -28.12 20.56 6.95
C THR A 220 -27.73 19.42 6.00
N GLU A 221 -28.67 18.52 5.70
CA GLU A 221 -28.45 17.47 4.69
C GLU A 221 -28.08 18.06 3.32
N ALA A 222 -28.77 19.13 2.91
CA ALA A 222 -28.51 19.81 1.64
C ALA A 222 -27.11 20.44 1.61
N ASP A 223 -26.74 21.19 2.65
CA ASP A 223 -25.40 21.78 2.75
C ASP A 223 -24.33 20.70 2.83
N SER A 224 -24.58 19.59 3.54
CA SER A 224 -23.61 18.48 3.64
C SER A 224 -23.31 17.84 2.28
N ARG A 225 -24.31 17.72 1.40
CA ARG A 225 -24.12 17.25 0.02
C ARG A 225 -23.30 18.22 -0.81
N ASP A 226 -23.61 19.51 -0.71
CA ASP A 226 -22.91 20.58 -1.41
C ASP A 226 -21.43 20.66 -0.95
N ILE A 227 -21.18 20.64 0.37
CA ILE A 227 -19.84 20.61 0.97
C ILE A 227 -19.08 19.36 0.51
N THR A 228 -19.71 18.18 0.57
CA THR A 228 -19.09 16.93 0.10
C THR A 228 -18.72 17.03 -1.38
N ALA A 229 -19.60 17.61 -2.21
CA ALA A 229 -19.31 17.83 -3.63
C ALA A 229 -18.05 18.68 -3.80
N TYR A 230 -17.90 19.75 -3.01
CA TYR A 230 -16.70 20.59 -3.04
C TYR A 230 -15.44 19.83 -2.61
N LEU A 231 -15.49 19.10 -1.49
CA LEU A 231 -14.34 18.32 -0.99
C LEU A 231 -13.90 17.25 -2.01
N TYR A 232 -14.83 16.69 -2.78
CA TYR A 232 -14.55 15.71 -3.84
C TYR A 232 -13.95 16.36 -5.11
N THR A 233 -13.93 17.69 -5.20
CA THR A 233 -13.13 18.42 -6.21
C THR A 233 -11.66 18.62 -5.80
N LEU A 234 -11.30 18.35 -4.53
CA LEU A 234 -9.94 18.55 -4.00
C LEU A 234 -9.13 17.25 -4.12
N LYS A 235 -8.21 17.18 -5.09
CA LYS A 235 -7.39 16.00 -5.42
C LYS A 235 -5.91 16.25 -5.24
#